data_AF-A0A3M8EK81-F1
#
_entry.id   AF-A0A3M8EK81-F1
#
_cell.length_a   1.000
_cell.length_b   1.000
_cell.length_c   1.000
_cell.angle_alpha   90.00
_cell.angle_beta   90.00
_cell.angle_gamma   90.00
#
_symmetry.space_group_name_H-M   'P 1'
#
loop_
_entity.id
_entity.type
_entity.pdbx_description
1 polymer ?
#
loop_
_entity_poly.entity_id
_entity_poly.type
_entity_poly.pdbx_seq_one_letter_code
_entity_poly.pdbx_strand_id
1 'polypeptide(L)'
;MIHEAVLQINNALNLGLQLEGITNISANEIAEVAIVNQKGSQKSFPALFDVNGEGKYPFLDDKFDLGFYHRVNVNRYLPNYRNFGRNKDRIVESDMMLVVWGFSKPLQLSKYQVEEIVRKAFPDEALLLASSFDSLQIFNREFKGYKFNIRPEEFVFSIQYKVRYPEERC
;
A
#
# COMPACT_ATOMS: atom_id res chain seq x y z
N MET A 1 10.81 -12.90 -2.51
CA MET A 1 10.69 -11.65 -3.31
C MET A 1 9.70 -10.68 -2.67
N ILE A 2 9.76 -9.37 -2.97
CA ILE A 2 8.85 -8.37 -2.35
C ILE A 2 7.36 -8.67 -2.59
N HIS A 3 7.02 -9.14 -3.81
CA HIS A 3 5.65 -9.47 -4.17
C HIS A 3 5.06 -10.59 -3.30
N GLU A 4 5.85 -11.61 -2.95
CA GLU A 4 5.40 -12.69 -2.08
C GLU A 4 5.07 -12.18 -0.67
N ALA A 5 5.89 -11.28 -0.15
CA ALA A 5 5.67 -10.69 1.16
C ALA A 5 4.43 -9.78 1.17
N VAL A 6 4.21 -9.01 0.10
CA VAL A 6 2.99 -8.21 -0.08
C VAL A 6 1.76 -9.09 -0.25
N LEU A 7 1.85 -10.18 -0.99
CA LEU A 7 0.76 -11.14 -1.16
C LEU A 7 0.35 -11.78 0.17
N GLN A 8 1.32 -12.15 1.02
CA GLN A 8 1.04 -12.65 2.37
C GLN A 8 0.31 -11.61 3.22
N ILE A 9 0.76 -10.35 3.20
CA ILE A 9 0.08 -9.26 3.89
C ILE A 9 -1.34 -9.09 3.34
N ASN A 10 -1.53 -9.04 2.03
CA ASN A 10 -2.84 -8.91 1.40
C ASN A 10 -3.82 -10.01 1.81
N ASN A 11 -3.36 -11.26 1.86
CA ASN A 11 -4.17 -12.38 2.27
C ASN A 11 -4.58 -12.25 3.75
N ALA A 12 -3.65 -11.86 4.63
CA ALA A 12 -3.93 -11.66 6.04
C ALA A 12 -4.92 -10.50 6.28
N LEU A 13 -4.70 -9.36 5.59
CA LEU A 13 -5.59 -8.20 5.65
C LEU A 13 -6.99 -8.53 5.14
N ASN A 14 -7.10 -9.19 3.99
CA ASN A 14 -8.40 -9.59 3.43
C ASN A 14 -9.15 -10.50 4.40
N LEU A 15 -8.48 -11.51 4.96
CA LEU A 15 -9.10 -12.42 5.92
C LEU A 15 -9.57 -11.66 7.18
N GLY A 16 -8.71 -10.82 7.76
CA GLY A 16 -9.05 -10.06 8.96
C GLY A 16 -10.22 -9.09 8.74
N LEU A 17 -10.24 -8.38 7.62
CA LEU A 17 -11.33 -7.48 7.26
C LEU A 17 -12.65 -8.23 7.03
N GLN A 18 -12.60 -9.40 6.37
CA GLN A 18 -13.78 -10.25 6.14
C GLN A 18 -14.35 -10.83 7.43
N LEU A 19 -13.49 -11.20 8.39
CA LEU A 19 -13.93 -11.66 9.71
C LEU A 19 -14.67 -10.57 10.50
N GLU A 20 -14.35 -9.30 10.26
CA GLU A 20 -15.04 -8.13 10.82
C GLU A 20 -16.24 -7.67 9.96
N GLY A 21 -16.62 -8.45 8.94
CA GLY A 21 -17.79 -8.20 8.10
C GLY A 21 -17.57 -7.26 6.91
N ILE A 22 -16.35 -6.79 6.67
CA ILE A 22 -16.00 -5.97 5.52
C ILE A 22 -15.68 -6.91 4.35
N THR A 23 -16.56 -6.99 3.36
CA THR A 23 -16.47 -8.01 2.29
C THR A 23 -16.18 -7.45 0.91
N ASN A 24 -16.62 -6.23 0.60
CA ASN A 24 -16.41 -5.59 -0.69
C ASN A 24 -15.10 -4.78 -0.72
N ILE A 25 -13.98 -5.49 -0.87
CA ILE A 25 -12.62 -4.95 -0.70
C ILE A 25 -11.86 -4.92 -2.03
N SER A 26 -11.18 -3.80 -2.32
CA SER A 26 -10.13 -3.71 -3.34
C SER A 26 -8.75 -3.88 -2.71
N ALA A 27 -8.26 -5.12 -2.65
CA ALA A 27 -6.92 -5.43 -2.17
C ALA A 27 -5.94 -5.40 -3.35
N ASN A 28 -5.11 -4.36 -3.42
CA ASN A 28 -4.18 -4.17 -4.53
C ASN A 28 -2.73 -4.47 -4.09
N GLU A 29 -1.86 -4.74 -5.06
CA GLU A 29 -0.44 -4.95 -4.82
C GLU A 29 0.32 -3.62 -4.62
N ILE A 30 1.58 -3.59 -5.06
CA ILE A 30 2.43 -2.42 -5.02
C ILE A 30 2.02 -1.47 -6.14
N ALA A 31 1.58 -0.28 -5.77
CA ALA A 31 1.35 0.79 -6.73
C ALA A 31 2.66 1.53 -7.03
N GLU A 32 2.90 1.75 -8.31
CA GLU A 32 3.98 2.56 -8.84
C GLU A 32 3.48 3.97 -9.19
N VAL A 33 4.40 4.87 -9.52
CA VAL A 33 4.06 6.25 -9.87
C VAL A 33 3.88 6.36 -11.37
N ALA A 34 2.64 6.53 -11.81
CA ALA A 34 2.35 6.96 -13.18
C ALA A 34 2.63 8.45 -13.32
N ILE A 35 3.33 8.82 -14.40
CA ILE A 35 3.65 10.21 -14.73
C ILE A 35 2.92 10.56 -16.02
N VAL A 36 2.15 11.65 -15.98
CA VAL A 36 1.43 12.17 -17.14
C VAL A 36 1.87 13.60 -17.43
N ASN A 37 2.34 13.82 -18.65
CA ASN A 37 2.69 15.14 -19.15
C ASN A 37 1.50 15.74 -19.91
N GLN A 38 0.81 16.70 -19.29
CA GLN A 38 -0.29 17.43 -19.92
C GLN A 38 0.08 18.90 -20.09
N LYS A 39 0.25 19.34 -21.35
CA LYS A 39 0.37 20.76 -21.74
C LYS A 39 1.42 21.54 -20.90
N GLY A 40 2.60 20.95 -20.68
CA GLY A 40 3.68 21.57 -19.91
C GLY A 40 3.58 21.43 -18.39
N SER A 41 2.52 20.81 -17.87
CA SER A 41 2.40 20.41 -16.47
C SER A 41 2.62 18.90 -16.31
N GLN A 42 3.55 18.53 -15.43
CA GLN A 42 3.78 17.15 -15.04
C GLN A 42 2.86 16.84 -13.86
N LYS A 43 2.04 15.80 -14.01
CA LYS A 43 1.21 15.25 -12.94
C LYS A 43 1.63 13.83 -12.64
N SER A 44 1.47 13.40 -11.40
CA SER A 44 1.70 12.00 -11.04
C SER A 44 0.63 11.46 -10.11
N PHE A 45 0.34 10.17 -10.20
CA PHE A 45 -0.64 9.46 -9.39
C PHE A 45 -0.22 7.99 -9.23
N PRO A 46 -0.74 7.26 -8.23
CA PRO A 46 -0.48 5.84 -8.06
C PRO A 46 -1.17 5.01 -9.16
N ALA A 47 -0.47 4.03 -9.72
CA ALA A 47 -1.02 3.08 -10.69
C ALA A 47 -0.46 1.68 -10.44
N LEU A 48 -1.28 0.66 -10.70
CA LEU A 48 -0.86 -0.74 -10.77
C LEU A 48 -0.61 -1.05 -12.24
N PHE A 49 0.59 -1.48 -12.58
CA PHE A 49 0.91 -1.87 -13.96
C PHE A 49 0.80 -3.39 -14.10
N ASP A 50 0.09 -3.84 -15.14
CA ASP A 50 0.07 -5.24 -15.52
C ASP A 50 1.32 -5.62 -16.34
N VAL A 51 1.41 -6.90 -16.73
CA VAL A 51 2.51 -7.41 -17.56
C VAL A 51 2.59 -6.78 -18.96
N ASN A 52 1.51 -6.16 -19.42
CA ASN A 52 1.42 -5.47 -20.71
C ASN A 52 1.74 -3.96 -20.59
N GLY A 53 1.97 -3.46 -19.37
CA GLY A 53 2.19 -2.05 -19.09
C GLY A 53 0.91 -1.22 -19.04
N GLU A 54 -0.26 -1.85 -19.00
CA GLU A 54 -1.54 -1.16 -18.78
C GLU A 54 -1.67 -0.78 -17.30
N GLY A 55 -1.88 0.52 -17.06
CA GLY A 55 -2.01 1.08 -15.71
C GLY A 55 -3.46 1.09 -15.23
N LYS A 56 -3.73 0.43 -14.10
CA LYS A 56 -5.00 0.53 -13.37
C LYS A 56 -4.88 1.48 -12.19
N TYR A 57 -5.89 2.33 -12.01
CA TYR A 57 -5.97 3.27 -10.90
C TYR A 57 -6.47 2.57 -9.61
N PRO A 58 -5.74 2.62 -8.48
CA PRO A 58 -6.05 1.82 -7.29
C PRO A 58 -6.80 2.57 -6.17
N PHE A 59 -7.25 3.81 -6.39
CA PHE A 59 -7.69 4.71 -5.31
C PHE A 59 -9.11 5.23 -5.49
N LEU A 60 -9.92 5.18 -4.43
CA LEU A 60 -11.30 5.68 -4.38
C LEU A 60 -12.15 5.25 -5.59
N ASP A 61 -12.34 3.94 -5.74
CA ASP A 61 -13.24 3.31 -6.73
C ASP A 61 -14.59 3.01 -6.06
N ASP A 62 -15.69 3.50 -6.63
CA ASP A 62 -17.04 3.37 -6.09
C ASP A 62 -17.60 1.94 -6.17
N LYS A 63 -16.90 1.03 -6.86
CA LYS A 63 -17.21 -0.39 -6.89
C LYS A 63 -16.95 -1.11 -5.56
N PHE A 64 -16.08 -0.55 -4.72
CA PHE A 64 -15.63 -1.17 -3.47
C PHE A 64 -15.91 -0.26 -2.27
N ASP A 65 -16.23 -0.86 -1.12
CA ASP A 65 -16.50 -0.09 0.10
C ASP A 65 -15.19 0.33 0.79
N LEU A 66 -14.15 -0.48 0.61
CA LEU A 66 -12.80 -0.29 1.14
C LEU A 66 -11.78 -0.70 0.08
N GLY A 67 -10.66 0.00 0.00
CA GLY A 67 -9.52 -0.46 -0.77
C GLY A 67 -8.20 -0.05 -0.17
N PHE A 68 -7.16 -0.76 -0.56
CA PHE A 68 -5.80 -0.45 -0.15
C PHE A 68 -4.80 -0.86 -1.21
N TYR A 69 -3.63 -0.22 -1.16
CA TYR A 69 -2.47 -0.57 -1.97
C TYR A 69 -1.18 -0.28 -1.21
N HIS A 70 -0.11 -0.93 -1.66
CA HIS A 70 1.20 -0.85 -1.04
C HIS A 70 2.07 0.15 -1.81
N ARG A 71 2.93 0.86 -1.10
CA ARG A 71 3.94 1.74 -1.69
C ARG A 71 5.28 1.46 -1.07
N VAL A 72 6.27 1.21 -1.94
CA VAL A 72 7.66 1.14 -1.53
C VAL A 72 8.17 2.55 -1.34
N ASN A 73 8.65 2.86 -0.13
CA ASN A 73 9.27 4.16 0.14
C ASN A 73 10.76 4.10 -0.13
N VAL A 74 11.44 3.11 0.47
CA VAL A 74 12.89 2.94 0.41
C VAL A 74 13.25 1.47 0.56
N ASN A 75 14.19 0.97 -0.24
CA ASN A 75 14.80 -0.34 -0.06
C ASN A 75 16.18 -0.20 0.56
N ARG A 76 16.48 -1.02 1.58
CA ARG A 76 17.77 -1.11 2.25
C ARG A 76 18.32 -2.52 2.09
N TYR A 77 19.52 -2.63 1.54
CA TYR A 77 20.19 -3.90 1.32
C TYR A 77 21.06 -4.23 2.54
N LEU A 78 20.72 -5.28 3.28
CA LEU A 78 21.45 -5.67 4.48
C LEU A 78 22.67 -6.52 4.09
N PRO A 79 23.86 -6.22 4.63
CA PRO A 79 25.05 -7.02 4.39
C PRO A 79 24.93 -8.39 5.05
N ASN A 80 25.03 -9.45 4.25
CA ASN A 80 25.14 -10.82 4.73
C ASN A 80 26.61 -11.13 5.05
N TYR A 81 27.03 -10.93 6.30
CA TYR A 81 28.42 -11.11 6.75
C TYR A 81 28.87 -12.58 6.82
N ARG A 82 27.99 -13.56 6.54
CA ARG A 82 28.33 -14.99 6.63
C ARG A 82 28.74 -15.64 5.31
N ASN A 83 28.49 -15.00 4.15
CA ASN A 83 28.76 -15.58 2.83
C ASN A 83 29.78 -14.74 2.03
N PHE A 84 31.05 -15.18 2.05
CA PHE A 84 32.07 -14.73 1.09
C PHE A 84 32.04 -15.65 -0.14
N GLY A 85 31.46 -15.20 -1.26
CA GLY A 85 31.34 -16.01 -2.49
C GLY A 85 30.41 -15.40 -3.56
N ARG A 86 30.31 -16.05 -4.73
CA ARG A 86 29.58 -15.57 -5.95
C ARG A 86 28.05 -15.55 -5.82
N ASN A 87 27.46 -16.36 -4.93
CA ASN A 87 26.02 -16.37 -4.65
C ASN A 87 25.78 -15.74 -3.27
N LYS A 88 25.54 -14.42 -3.26
CA LYS A 88 25.19 -13.72 -2.03
C LYS A 88 23.67 -13.60 -1.96
N ASP A 89 23.04 -14.48 -1.18
CA ASP A 89 21.69 -14.24 -0.70
C ASP A 89 21.71 -12.93 0.08
N ARG A 90 20.96 -11.94 -0.42
CA ARG A 90 20.81 -10.63 0.22
C ARG A 90 19.46 -10.58 0.90
N ILE A 91 19.45 -10.05 2.11
CA ILE A 91 18.21 -9.69 2.78
C ILE A 91 17.95 -8.23 2.45
N VAL A 92 16.77 -7.95 1.88
CA VAL A 92 16.31 -6.59 1.64
C VAL A 92 15.31 -6.24 2.73
N GLU A 93 15.54 -5.12 3.41
CA GLU A 93 14.55 -4.48 4.28
C GLU A 93 13.92 -3.34 3.49
N SER A 94 12.61 -3.40 3.26
CA SER A 94 11.86 -2.34 2.57
C SER A 94 11.04 -1.56 3.58
N ASP A 95 11.23 -0.24 3.59
CA ASP A 95 10.34 0.71 4.27
C ASP A 95 9.13 0.92 3.37
N MET A 96 7.94 0.57 3.86
CA MET A 96 6.71 0.51 3.09
C MET A 96 5.64 1.43 3.68
N MET A 97 4.66 1.78 2.86
CA MET A 97 3.43 2.45 3.26
C MET A 97 2.24 1.69 2.70
N LEU A 98 1.28 1.36 3.54
CA LEU A 98 -0.05 0.93 3.12
C LEU A 98 -0.92 2.19 3.06
N VAL A 99 -1.50 2.48 1.90
CA VAL A 99 -2.52 3.53 1.75
C VAL A 99 -3.87 2.84 1.76
N VAL A 100 -4.74 3.26 2.69
CA VAL A 100 -6.08 2.70 2.84
C VAL A 100 -7.10 3.80 2.60
N TRP A 101 -8.10 3.50 1.79
CA TRP A 101 -9.22 4.37 1.48
C TRP A 101 -10.54 3.61 1.66
N GLY A 102 -11.63 4.33 1.90
CA GLY A 102 -12.94 3.72 1.99
C GLY A 102 -14.05 4.74 2.22
N PHE A 103 -15.27 4.22 2.30
CA PHE A 103 -16.47 5.02 2.48
C PHE A 103 -17.11 4.74 3.85
N SER A 104 -17.22 5.77 4.69
CA SER A 104 -17.74 5.64 6.06
C SER A 104 -19.20 5.21 6.10
N LYS A 105 -20.00 5.64 5.11
CA LYS A 105 -21.44 5.35 5.05
C LYS A 105 -21.76 3.87 4.84
N PRO A 106 -21.26 3.18 3.79
CA PRO A 106 -21.53 1.76 3.61
C PRO A 106 -20.84 0.91 4.69
N LEU A 107 -19.63 1.27 5.12
CA LEU A 107 -18.91 0.50 6.14
C LEU A 107 -19.50 0.64 7.55
N GLN A 108 -20.21 1.74 7.84
CA GLN A 108 -20.67 2.10 9.20
C GLN A 108 -19.54 2.11 10.25
N LEU A 109 -18.30 2.29 9.80
CA LEU A 109 -17.10 2.33 10.62
C LEU A 109 -16.36 3.64 10.40
N SER A 110 -15.79 4.17 11.48
CA SER A 110 -14.86 5.29 11.39
C SER A 110 -13.50 4.81 10.86
N LYS A 111 -12.74 5.74 10.28
CA LYS A 111 -11.36 5.48 9.82
C LYS A 111 -10.44 4.91 10.91
N TYR A 112 -10.69 5.24 12.19
CA TYR A 112 -9.91 4.72 13.32
C TYR A 112 -10.24 3.25 13.61
N GLN A 113 -11.51 2.86 13.53
CA GLN A 113 -11.91 1.47 13.70
C GLN A 113 -11.38 0.60 12.56
N VAL A 114 -11.46 1.10 11.32
CA VAL A 114 -10.88 0.40 10.16
C VAL A 114 -9.37 0.25 10.32
N GLU A 115 -8.67 1.29 10.78
CA GLU A 115 -7.23 1.23 11.03
C GLU A 115 -6.87 0.20 12.10
N GLU A 116 -7.64 0.13 13.19
CA GLU A 116 -7.44 -0.86 14.24
C GLU A 116 -7.58 -2.30 13.71
N ILE A 117 -8.61 -2.54 12.89
CA ILE A 117 -8.83 -3.86 12.23
C ILE A 117 -7.65 -4.19 11.33
N VAL A 118 -7.25 -3.25 10.47
CA VAL A 118 -6.12 -3.44 9.55
C VAL A 118 -4.84 -3.76 10.34
N ARG A 119 -4.53 -3.00 11.40
CA ARG A 119 -3.35 -3.27 12.26
C ARG A 119 -3.39 -4.66 12.90
N LYS A 120 -4.55 -5.11 13.39
CA LYS A 120 -4.70 -6.44 14.00
C LYS A 120 -4.54 -7.56 12.97
N ALA A 121 -4.89 -7.30 11.72
CA ALA A 121 -4.80 -8.25 10.63
C ALA A 121 -3.40 -8.29 9.97
N PHE A 122 -2.49 -7.37 10.32
CA PHE A 122 -1.13 -7.41 9.82
C PHE A 122 -0.39 -8.66 10.33
N PRO A 123 0.36 -9.36 9.47
CA PRO A 123 1.14 -10.51 9.89
C PRO A 123 2.33 -10.10 10.77
N ASP A 124 2.71 -10.96 11.73
CA ASP A 124 3.77 -10.69 12.71
C ASP A 124 5.14 -10.44 12.08
N GLU A 125 5.37 -10.93 10.86
CA GLU A 125 6.60 -10.74 10.09
C GLU A 125 6.76 -9.29 9.59
N ALA A 126 5.68 -8.51 9.54
CA ALA A 126 5.68 -7.12 9.16
C ALA A 126 5.79 -6.22 10.40
N LEU A 127 6.85 -5.40 10.47
CA LEU A 127 7.03 -4.45 11.56
C LEU A 127 6.19 -3.20 11.31
N LEU A 128 5.04 -3.10 11.98
CA LEU A 128 4.22 -1.89 11.99
C LEU A 128 4.95 -0.74 12.71
N LEU A 129 4.95 0.45 12.09
CA LEU A 129 5.59 1.65 12.65
C LEU A 129 4.54 2.64 13.16
N ALA A 130 3.99 3.45 12.26
CA ALA A 130 3.12 4.57 12.61
C ALA A 130 2.01 4.74 11.57
N SER A 131 0.87 5.25 12.03
CA SER A 131 -0.28 5.55 11.17
C SER A 131 -0.45 7.06 11.03
N SER A 132 -0.82 7.51 9.83
CA SER A 132 -1.19 8.90 9.58
C SER A 132 -2.64 8.97 9.11
N PHE A 133 -3.40 9.89 9.70
CA PHE A 133 -4.78 10.18 9.36
C PHE A 133 -4.94 11.55 8.67
N ASP A 134 -3.83 12.22 8.35
CA ASP A 134 -3.81 13.45 7.57
C ASP A 134 -4.01 13.11 6.09
N SER A 135 -5.28 13.04 5.69
CA SER A 135 -5.67 12.67 4.33
C SER A 135 -5.14 13.66 3.29
N LEU A 136 -4.97 14.95 3.64
CA LEU A 136 -4.42 15.96 2.73
C LEU A 136 -2.94 15.69 2.46
N GLN A 137 -2.16 15.42 3.51
CA GLN A 137 -0.75 15.07 3.38
C GLN A 137 -0.57 13.79 2.56
N ILE A 138 -1.38 12.76 2.84
CA ILE A 138 -1.33 11.49 2.11
C ILE A 138 -1.65 11.72 0.64
N PHE A 139 -2.73 12.44 0.34
CA PHE A 139 -3.11 12.71 -1.05
C PHE A 139 -2.04 13.52 -1.78
N ASN A 140 -1.53 14.61 -1.19
CA ASN A 140 -0.50 15.43 -1.84
C ASN A 140 0.81 14.68 -2.10
N ARG A 141 1.10 13.66 -1.28
CA ARG A 141 2.25 12.76 -1.49
C ARG A 141 2.02 11.84 -2.70
N GLU A 142 0.83 11.27 -2.80
CA GLU A 142 0.49 10.29 -3.83
C GLU A 142 0.14 10.94 -5.18
N PHE A 143 -0.55 12.08 -5.14
CA PHE A 143 -1.13 12.81 -6.26
C PHE A 143 -0.47 14.18 -6.42
N LYS A 144 0.58 14.25 -7.25
CA LYS A 144 1.25 15.52 -7.53
C LYS A 144 0.57 16.23 -8.69
N GLY A 145 0.25 17.51 -8.50
CA GLY A 145 -0.38 18.35 -9.52
C GLY A 145 -1.89 18.11 -9.71
N TYR A 146 -2.52 17.32 -8.83
CA TYR A 146 -3.97 17.18 -8.73
C TYR A 146 -4.51 18.03 -7.57
N LYS A 147 -5.76 18.49 -7.70
CA LYS A 147 -6.43 19.17 -6.60
C LYS A 147 -6.95 18.12 -5.62
N PHE A 148 -6.66 18.33 -4.34
CA PHE A 148 -7.22 17.52 -3.27
C PHE A 148 -8.75 17.55 -3.32
N ASN A 149 -9.37 16.38 -3.37
CA ASN A 149 -10.82 16.23 -3.38
C ASN A 149 -11.23 14.90 -2.74
N ILE A 150 -11.20 14.85 -1.41
CA ILE A 150 -11.78 13.76 -0.63
C ILE A 150 -13.09 14.27 -0.03
N ARG A 151 -14.18 13.56 -0.32
CA ARG A 151 -15.52 13.92 0.16
C ARG A 151 -15.67 13.59 1.65
N PRO A 152 -16.57 14.25 2.39
CA PRO A 152 -16.77 13.97 3.83
C PRO A 152 -17.14 12.52 4.16
N GLU A 153 -17.81 11.82 3.23
CA GLU A 153 -18.12 10.40 3.35
C GLU A 153 -16.93 9.45 3.10
N GLU A 154 -15.86 9.96 2.49
CA GLU A 154 -14.63 9.22 2.18
C GLU A 154 -13.61 9.43 3.29
N PHE A 155 -12.81 8.39 3.55
CA PHE A 155 -11.63 8.52 4.39
C PHE A 155 -10.41 7.96 3.71
N VAL A 156 -9.26 8.50 4.09
CA VAL A 156 -7.95 7.99 3.69
C VAL A 156 -7.01 8.08 4.89
N PHE A 157 -6.32 6.99 5.16
CA PHE A 157 -5.23 6.93 6.12
C PHE A 157 -4.08 6.10 5.55
N SER A 158 -2.94 6.13 6.22
CA SER A 158 -1.80 5.32 5.84
C SER A 158 -1.17 4.65 7.05
N ILE A 159 -0.60 3.47 6.85
CA ILE A 159 0.19 2.74 7.85
C ILE A 159 1.59 2.55 7.30
N GLN A 160 2.59 3.10 7.99
CA GLN A 160 4.00 2.83 7.70
C GLN A 160 4.39 1.49 8.34
N TYR A 161 5.07 0.65 7.58
CA TYR A 161 5.56 -0.64 8.06
C TYR A 161 6.87 -1.02 7.38
N LYS A 162 7.55 -2.04 7.89
CA LYS A 162 8.73 -2.63 7.25
C LYS A 162 8.52 -4.09 6.97
N VAL A 163 9.11 -4.55 5.89
CA VAL A 163 9.13 -5.97 5.52
C VAL A 163 10.55 -6.37 5.14
N ARG A 164 10.93 -7.60 5.52
CA ARG A 164 12.21 -8.20 5.16
C ARG A 164 11.96 -9.42 4.29
N TYR A 165 12.71 -9.54 3.20
CA TYR A 165 12.62 -10.69 2.32
C TYR A 165 13.99 -11.02 1.71
N PRO A 166 14.21 -12.28 1.33
CA PRO A 166 15.36 -12.65 0.53
C PRO A 166 15.21 -12.13 -0.91
N GLU A 167 16.29 -11.58 -1.45
CA GLU A 167 16.46 -11.26 -2.86
C GLU A 167 17.33 -12.35 -3.50
N GLU A 168 16.71 -13.17 -4.35
CA GLU A 168 17.42 -14.12 -5.21
C GLU A 168 17.87 -13.38 -6.47
N ARG A 169 19.16 -13.49 -6.83
CA ARG A 169 19.63 -13.02 -8.13
C ARG A 169 19.45 -14.13 -9.17
N CYS A 170 18.75 -13.82 -10.25
CA CYS A 170 18.86 -14.55 -11.51
C CYS A 170 20.26 -14.37 -12.12
#